data_AF-A0A7C2U6B6-F1
#
_entry.id   AF-A0A7C2U6B6-F1
#
_cell.length_a   1.000
_cell.length_b   1.000
_cell.length_c   1.000
_cell.angle_alpha   90.00
_cell.angle_beta   90.00
_cell.angle_gamma   90.00
#
_symmetry.space_group_name_H-M   'P 1'
#
loop_
_entity.id
_entity.type
_entity.pdbx_description
1 polymer ?
#
loop_
_entity_poly.entity_id
_entity_poly.type
_entity_poly.pdbx_seq_one_letter_code
_entity_poly.pdbx_strand_id
1 'polypeptide(L)' 'MLAEKAIPWPQIFDGKKWKTDLAKLFNVRGIPTHFLLDREGKIVSKGVLRKEMPDLVKKTLGP' A
#
# COMPACT_ATOMS: atom_id res chain seq x y z
N MET A 1 19.76 3.49 8.72
CA MET A 1 18.91 4.08 7.66
C MET A 1 18.12 2.98 6.95
N LEU A 2 16.95 3.30 6.36
CA LEU A 2 16.11 2.33 5.62
C LEU A 2 16.85 1.61 4.47
N ALA A 3 17.88 2.24 3.90
CA ALA A 3 18.76 1.65 2.89
C ALA A 3 19.45 0.35 3.37
N GLU A 4 19.66 0.20 4.68
CA GLU A 4 20.31 -0.98 5.27
C GLU A 4 19.33 -2.16 5.46
N LYS A 5 18.03 -1.96 5.21
CA LYS A 5 16.99 -2.97 5.47
C LYS A 5 16.61 -3.83 4.26
N ALA A 6 17.37 -3.75 3.16
CA ALA A 6 17.20 -4.58 1.96
C ALA A 6 15.73 -4.71 1.51
N ILE A 7 15.02 -3.57 1.43
CA ILE A 7 13.64 -3.53 0.95
C ILE A 7 13.68 -3.41 -0.58
N PRO A 8 13.38 -4.47 -1.35
CA PRO A 8 13.61 -4.48 -2.79
C PRO A 8 12.55 -3.69 -3.57
N TRP A 9 11.41 -3.35 -2.95
CA TRP A 9 10.33 -2.66 -3.63
C TRP A 9 10.51 -1.13 -3.64
N PRO A 10 10.01 -0.43 -4.67
CA PRO A 10 10.13 1.02 -4.80
C PRO A 10 9.63 1.76 -3.55
N GLN A 11 10.40 2.75 -3.13
CA GLN A 11 10.06 3.66 -2.05
C GLN A 11 9.88 5.07 -2.61
N ILE A 12 8.85 5.77 -2.16
CA ILE A 12 8.62 7.17 -2.51
C ILE A 12 8.56 7.97 -1.19
N PHE A 13 9.33 9.05 -1.12
CA PHE A 13 9.31 10.00 -0.01
C PHE A 13 9.41 11.42 -0.56
N ASP A 14 8.42 12.25 -0.28
CA ASP A 14 8.34 13.62 -0.79
C ASP A 14 8.51 14.69 0.31
N GLY A 15 8.71 14.29 1.57
CA GLY A 15 8.85 15.19 2.72
C GLY A 15 7.58 15.96 3.12
N LYS A 16 6.45 15.81 2.41
CA LYS A 16 5.22 16.59 2.64
C LYS A 16 4.33 16.04 3.77
N LYS A 17 4.77 14.99 4.48
CA LYS A 17 4.06 14.35 5.60
C LYS A 17 2.65 13.90 5.19
N TRP A 18 1.59 14.49 5.75
CA TRP A 18 0.19 14.19 5.41
C TRP A 18 -0.32 14.95 4.18
N LYS A 19 0.46 15.91 3.66
CA LYS A 19 0.06 16.78 2.55
C LYS A 19 0.47 16.24 1.17
N THR A 20 0.98 15.01 1.09
CA THR A 20 1.34 14.38 -0.19
C THR A 20 0.11 14.20 -1.07
N ASP A 21 0.30 14.26 -2.39
CA ASP A 21 -0.80 14.04 -3.34
C ASP A 21 -1.33 12.60 -3.25
N LEU A 22 -0.46 11.63 -2.99
CA LEU A 22 -0.82 10.23 -2.75
C LEU A 22 -1.66 10.03 -1.49
N ALA A 23 -1.30 10.65 -0.37
CA ALA A 23 -2.05 10.52 0.89
C ALA A 23 -3.47 11.07 0.74
N LYS A 24 -3.64 12.17 0.00
CA LYS A 24 -4.96 12.74 -0.32
C LYS A 24 -5.73 11.84 -1.29
N LEU A 25 -5.10 11.43 -2.39
CA LEU A 25 -5.72 10.60 -3.43
C LEU A 25 -6.26 9.29 -2.86
N PHE A 26 -5.49 8.62 -2.02
CA PHE A 26 -5.88 7.37 -1.36
C PHE A 26 -6.64 7.58 -0.03
N ASN A 27 -6.90 8.83 0.36
CA ASN A 27 -7.57 9.23 1.59
C ASN A 27 -6.98 8.50 2.82
N VAL A 28 -5.66 8.58 2.98
CA VAL A 28 -4.91 7.96 4.08
C VAL A 28 -5.17 8.77 5.36
N ARG A 29 -5.77 8.13 6.36
CA ARG A 29 -6.14 8.76 7.66
C ARG A 29 -5.26 8.33 8.83
N GLY A 30 -4.41 7.32 8.62
CA GLY A 30 -3.55 6.76 9.65
C GLY A 30 -2.48 5.86 9.02
N ILE A 31 -1.41 5.61 9.76
CA ILE A 31 -0.33 4.70 9.36
C ILE A 31 -0.13 3.64 10.46
N PRO A 32 0.22 2.39 10.09
CA PRO A 32 0.33 1.88 8.72
C PRO A 32 -1.06 1.68 8.06
N THR A 33 -1.15 1.97 6.76
CA THR A 33 -2.31 1.60 5.92
C THR A 33 -1.82 0.86 4.69
N HIS A 34 -2.47 -0.25 4.37
CA HIS A 34 -2.19 -1.03 3.17
C HIS A 34 -3.33 -0.89 2.17
N PHE A 35 -3.00 -0.93 0.88
CA PHE A 35 -3.97 -0.94 -0.22
C PHE A 35 -3.64 -2.10 -1.15
N LEU A 36 -4.67 -2.80 -1.62
CA LEU A 36 -4.55 -3.77 -2.70
C LEU A 36 -5.27 -3.21 -3.92
N LEU A 37 -4.56 -3.18 -5.05
CA LEU A 37 -5.08 -2.77 -6.35
C LEU A 37 -5.19 -3.98 -7.26
N ASP A 38 -6.18 -3.98 -8.15
CA ASP A 38 -6.23 -4.93 -9.27
C ASP A 38 -5.35 -4.45 -10.45
N ARG A 39 -5.32 -5.24 -11.53
CA ARG A 39 -4.54 -4.93 -12.75
C ARG A 39 -5.09 -3.73 -13.53
N GLU A 40 -6.33 -3.34 -13.31
CA GLU A 40 -6.96 -2.14 -13.90
C GLU A 40 -6.72 -0.88 -13.04
N GLY A 41 -6.09 -1.03 -11.87
CA GLY A 41 -5.81 0.07 -10.94
C GLY A 41 -6.97 0.41 -9.99
N LYS A 42 -7.99 -0.43 -9.87
CA LYS A 42 -9.10 -0.24 -8.90
C LYS A 42 -8.69 -0.75 -7.52
N ILE A 43 -9.18 -0.07 -6.48
CA ILE A 43 -8.94 -0.48 -5.09
C ILE A 43 -9.81 -1.69 -4.76
N VAL A 44 -9.18 -2.84 -4.58
CA VAL A 44 -9.81 -4.09 -4.17
C VAL A 44 -9.96 -4.14 -2.64
N SER A 45 -9.01 -3.55 -1.91
CA SER A 45 -9.14 -3.41 -0.46
C SER A 45 -8.26 -2.31 0.13
N LYS A 46 -8.66 -1.82 1.32
CA LYS A 46 -8.02 -0.75 2.09
C LYS A 46 -7.96 -1.12 3.57
N GLY A 47 -6.80 -0.94 4.19
CA GLY A 47 -6.63 -1.06 5.64
C GLY A 47 -6.58 -2.50 6.15
N VAL A 48 -6.31 -3.47 5.28
CA VAL A 48 -6.23 -4.88 5.65
C VAL A 48 -5.02 -5.13 6.54
N LEU A 49 -5.22 -5.94 7.58
CA LEU A 49 -4.15 -6.39 8.43
C LEU A 49 -3.20 -7.29 7.65
N ARG A 50 -1.91 -7.20 7.94
CA ARG A 50 -0.87 -8.01 7.26
C ARG A 50 -1.18 -9.52 7.25
N LYS A 51 -1.85 -10.04 8.27
CA LYS A 51 -2.24 -11.45 8.37
C LYS A 51 -3.25 -11.91 7.32
N GLU A 52 -4.13 -11.01 6.87
CA GLU A 52 -5.21 -11.29 5.91
C GLU A 52 -4.80 -10.98 4.47
N MET A 53 -3.64 -10.33 4.28
CA MET A 53 -3.11 -9.95 2.97
C MET A 53 -2.87 -11.15 2.04
N PRO A 54 -2.27 -12.28 2.47
CA PRO A 54 -1.96 -13.39 1.57
C PRO A 54 -3.21 -14.02 0.95
N ASP A 55 -4.28 -14.15 1.74
CA ASP A 55 -5.53 -14.75 1.28
C ASP A 55 -6.26 -13.83 0.31
N LEU A 56 -6.21 -12.52 0.57
CA LEU A 56 -6.76 -11.52 -0.34
C LEU A 56 -6.02 -11.52 -1.67
N VAL A 57 -4.69 -11.56 -1.64
CA VAL A 57 -3.86 -11.64 -2.86
C VAL A 57 -4.18 -12.89 -3.67
N LYS A 58 -4.29 -14.06 -3.03
CA LYS A 58 -4.69 -15.32 -3.72
C LYS A 58 -6.08 -15.21 -4.36
N LYS A 59 -7.02 -14.56 -3.68
CA LYS A 59 -8.39 -14.38 -4.18
C LYS A 59 -8.45 -13.42 -5.37
N THR A 60 -7.68 -12.34 -5.33
CA THR A 60 -7.67 -11.30 -6.37
C THR A 60 -6.79 -11.67 -7.57
N LEU A 61 -5.71 -12.42 -7.33
CA LEU A 61 -4.77 -12.90 -8.34
C LEU A 61 -4.95 -14.40 -8.65
N GLY A 62 -6.16 -14.96 -8.50
CA GLY A 62 -6.46 -16.33 -8.94
C GLY A 62 -5.97 -16.57 -10.38
N PRO A 63 -5.57 -17.82 -10.70
CA PRO A 63 -4.43 -18.22 -11.52
C PRO A 63 -4.07 -17.36 -12.74
#